data_AF-A0A920Q7N1-F1
#
_entry.id   AF-A0A920Q7N1-F1
#
_cell.length_a   1.000
_cell.length_b   1.000
_cell.length_c   1.000
_cell.angle_alpha   90.00
_cell.angle_beta   90.00
_cell.angle_gamma   90.00
#
_symmetry.space_group_name_H-M   'P 1'
#
loop_
_entity.id
_entity.type
_entity.pdbx_description
1 polymer ?
#
loop_
_entity_poly.entity_id
_entity_poly.type
_entity_poly.pdbx_seq_one_letter_code
_entity_poly.pdbx_strand_id
1 'polypeptide(L)'
;MEQLAERHDVDLSFLQADQLNELFKTNPDSLTSKSERAHRLVGVWGVAEPSALLTSGARVLLVNRKNTARATIAVARKRFNVQSR
;
A
#
# COMPACT_ATOMS: atom_id res chain seq x y z
N MET A 1 -0.87 13.18 6.34
CA MET A 1 -0.33 11.84 6.63
C MET A 1 0.70 11.90 7.74
N GLU A 2 1.65 12.84 7.67
CA GLU A 2 2.68 13.06 8.72
C GLU A 2 2.08 13.23 10.13
N GLN A 3 1.15 14.18 10.32
CA GLN A 3 0.49 14.38 11.62
C GLN A 3 -0.24 13.12 12.15
N LEU A 4 -0.72 12.24 11.25
CA LEU A 4 -1.38 11.00 11.66
C LEU A 4 -0.34 9.97 12.12
N ALA A 5 0.76 9.85 11.39
CA ALA A 5 1.87 8.97 11.75
C ALA A 5 2.51 9.40 13.08
N GLU A 6 2.78 10.70 13.24
CA GLU A 6 3.30 11.30 14.47
C GLU A 6 2.36 11.05 15.67
N ARG A 7 1.05 11.29 15.50
CA ARG A 7 0.05 11.03 16.55
C ARG A 7 0.04 9.58 17.02
N HIS A 8 0.35 8.64 16.14
CA HIS A 8 0.33 7.20 16.43
C HIS A 8 1.70 6.61 16.72
N ASP A 9 2.76 7.42 16.71
CA ASP A 9 4.16 7.00 16.89
C ASP A 9 4.54 5.82 15.97
N VAL A 10 4.23 5.94 14.67
CA VAL A 10 4.52 4.93 13.65
C VAL A 10 5.32 5.50 12.49
N ASP A 11 6.16 4.66 11.89
CA ASP A 11 6.90 5.01 10.67
C ASP A 11 5.95 5.36 9.52
N LEU A 12 6.31 6.41 8.77
CA LEU A 12 5.68 6.80 7.51
C LEU A 12 6.70 6.69 6.37
N SER A 13 6.34 5.97 5.32
CA SER A 13 7.15 5.88 4.10
C SER A 13 6.32 6.25 2.87
N PHE A 14 7.02 6.84 1.89
CA PHE A 14 6.47 7.16 0.58
C PHE A 14 7.11 6.27 -0.47
N LEU A 15 6.29 5.74 -1.37
CA LEU A 15 6.72 4.85 -2.44
C LEU A 15 6.59 5.55 -3.78
N GLN A 16 7.53 5.27 -4.67
CA GLN A 16 7.55 5.81 -6.02
C GLN A 16 6.58 5.05 -6.95
N ALA A 17 6.13 5.73 -8.00
CA ALA A 17 5.11 5.20 -8.92
C ALA A 17 5.53 3.89 -9.60
N ASP A 18 6.79 3.77 -9.98
CA ASP A 18 7.39 2.57 -10.56
C ASP A 18 7.33 1.38 -9.59
N GLN A 19 7.67 1.60 -8.32
CA GLN A 19 7.58 0.57 -7.28
C GLN A 19 6.15 0.07 -7.11
N LEU A 20 5.17 0.99 -7.06
CA LEU A 20 3.76 0.64 -6.94
C LEU A 20 3.26 -0.16 -8.16
N ASN A 21 3.65 0.27 -9.36
CA ASN A 21 3.21 -0.34 -10.60
C ASN A 21 3.82 -1.73 -10.84
N GLU A 22 5.04 -1.97 -10.37
CA GLU A 22 5.71 -3.27 -10.52
C GLU A 22 4.97 -4.38 -9.77
N LEU A 23 4.31 -4.05 -8.65
CA LEU A 23 3.53 -5.04 -7.91
C LEU A 23 2.32 -5.55 -8.69
N PHE A 24 1.73 -4.72 -9.56
CA PHE A 24 0.65 -5.15 -10.47
C PHE A 24 1.11 -6.13 -11.56
N LYS A 25 2.42 -6.25 -11.79
CA LYS A 25 2.99 -7.24 -12.71
C LYS A 25 3.40 -8.52 -11.98
N THR A 26 3.99 -8.37 -10.80
CA THR A 26 4.62 -9.47 -10.05
C THR A 26 3.67 -10.20 -9.10
N ASN A 27 2.59 -9.56 -8.66
CA ASN A 27 1.59 -10.15 -7.77
C ASN A 27 0.16 -9.67 -8.10
N PRO A 28 -0.34 -9.92 -9.33
CA PRO A 28 -1.62 -9.39 -9.79
C PRO A 28 -2.82 -9.93 -8.99
N ASP A 29 -2.78 -11.19 -8.57
CA ASP A 29 -3.90 -11.86 -7.89
C ASP A 29 -4.16 -11.31 -6.47
N SER A 30 -3.16 -10.65 -5.88
CA SER A 30 -3.28 -10.06 -4.54
C SER A 30 -3.77 -8.61 -4.56
N LEU A 31 -4.05 -8.06 -5.74
CA LEU A 31 -4.45 -6.67 -5.96
C LEU A 31 -5.82 -6.61 -6.63
N THR A 32 -6.78 -5.97 -5.97
CA THR A 32 -8.15 -5.78 -6.48
C THR A 32 -8.37 -4.39 -7.06
N SER A 33 -7.37 -3.51 -6.92
CA SER A 33 -7.52 -2.07 -7.09
C SER A 33 -7.12 -1.51 -8.45
N LYS A 34 -6.70 -2.35 -9.42
CA LYS A 34 -6.18 -1.88 -10.71
C LYS A 34 -7.17 -0.97 -11.44
N SER A 35 -6.74 0.24 -11.80
CA SER A 35 -7.58 1.28 -12.42
C SER A 35 -6.89 1.95 -13.60
N GLU A 36 -7.43 1.72 -14.81
CA GLU A 36 -7.03 2.39 -16.06
C GLU A 36 -7.16 3.92 -15.99
N ARG A 37 -8.18 4.40 -15.27
CA ARG A 37 -8.38 5.84 -15.08
C ARG A 37 -7.29 6.45 -14.20
N ALA A 38 -6.94 5.79 -13.10
CA ALA A 38 -5.87 6.26 -12.21
C ALA A 38 -4.54 6.27 -12.96
N HIS A 39 -4.23 5.20 -13.69
CA HIS A 39 -2.98 5.09 -14.41
C HIS A 39 -2.83 6.18 -15.48
N ARG A 40 -3.89 6.48 -16.25
CA ARG A 40 -3.85 7.58 -17.22
C ARG A 40 -3.70 8.97 -16.60
N LEU A 41 -4.28 9.21 -15.42
CA LEU A 41 -4.30 10.54 -14.80
C LEU A 41 -3.04 10.84 -13.99
N VAL A 42 -2.52 9.85 -13.28
CA VAL A 42 -1.45 10.04 -12.29
C VAL A 42 -0.31 9.04 -12.41
N GLY A 43 -0.31 8.20 -13.46
CA GLY A 43 0.77 7.26 -13.75
C GLY A 43 0.81 6.02 -12.86
N VAL A 44 -0.18 5.80 -11.98
CA VAL A 44 -0.24 4.64 -11.08
C VAL A 44 -1.55 3.87 -11.20
N TRP A 45 -1.48 2.54 -11.19
CA TRP A 45 -2.65 1.64 -11.28
C TRP A 45 -3.53 1.65 -10.02
N GLY A 46 -2.91 1.92 -8.87
CA GLY A 46 -3.54 1.98 -7.56
C GLY A 46 -2.47 2.30 -6.50
N VAL A 47 -2.89 2.77 -5.33
CA VAL A 47 -1.96 3.23 -4.28
C VAL A 47 -2.09 2.41 -3.01
N ALA A 48 -3.26 2.41 -2.36
CA ALA A 48 -3.41 1.86 -1.01
C ALA A 48 -2.97 0.39 -0.87
N GLU A 49 -3.43 -0.48 -1.77
CA GLU A 49 -3.10 -1.91 -1.73
C GLU A 49 -1.61 -2.20 -2.01
N PRO A 50 -1.01 -1.73 -3.12
CA PRO A 50 0.41 -1.99 -3.36
C PRO A 50 1.32 -1.35 -2.30
N SER A 51 0.96 -0.18 -1.75
CA SER A 51 1.70 0.41 -0.65
C SER A 51 1.70 -0.50 0.59
N ALA A 52 0.54 -1.05 0.97
CA ALA A 52 0.46 -1.94 2.12
C ALA A 52 1.31 -3.22 1.93
N LEU A 53 1.25 -3.84 0.75
CA LEU A 53 2.00 -5.06 0.45
C LEU A 53 3.52 -4.80 0.38
N LEU A 54 3.96 -3.74 -0.31
CA LEU A 54 5.39 -3.41 -0.42
C LEU A 54 6.00 -3.08 0.94
N THR A 55 5.36 -2.20 1.72
CA THR A 55 5.91 -1.76 3.02
C THR A 55 5.91 -2.90 4.06
N SER A 56 4.97 -3.83 3.97
CA SER A 56 4.90 -4.97 4.89
C SER A 56 5.76 -6.15 4.49
N GLY A 57 6.10 -6.27 3.20
CA GLY A 57 6.68 -7.49 2.61
C GLY A 57 5.70 -8.67 2.56
N ALA A 58 4.41 -8.45 2.83
CA ALA A 58 3.40 -9.49 2.78
C ALA A 58 3.00 -9.83 1.34
N ARG A 59 2.52 -11.06 1.14
CA ARG A 59 1.98 -11.48 -0.17
C ARG A 59 0.51 -11.14 -0.33
N VAL A 60 -0.25 -11.03 0.75
CA VAL A 60 -1.70 -10.84 0.74
C VAL A 60 -2.14 -9.74 1.69
N LEU A 61 -3.27 -9.10 1.35
CA LEU A 61 -3.92 -8.11 2.20
C LEU A 61 -4.72 -8.81 3.31
N LEU A 62 -4.72 -8.22 4.51
CA LEU A 62 -5.69 -8.57 5.56
C LEU A 62 -7.02 -7.87 5.32
N VAL A 63 -6.96 -6.65 4.79
CA VAL A 63 -8.12 -5.85 4.43
C VAL A 63 -7.87 -5.33 3.01
N ASN A 64 -8.66 -5.81 2.06
CA ASN A 64 -8.73 -5.27 0.71
C ASN A 64 -9.10 -3.78 0.75
N ARG A 65 -8.89 -3.04 -0.34
CA ARG A 65 -9.19 -1.60 -0.33
C ARG A 65 -10.59 -1.29 0.20
N LYS A 66 -10.65 -0.37 1.15
CA LYS A 66 -11.89 0.25 1.62
C LYS A 66 -11.91 1.70 1.20
N ASN A 67 -12.86 2.03 0.33
CA ASN A 67 -13.10 3.41 -0.09
C ASN A 67 -14.00 4.10 0.93
N THR A 68 -13.63 5.31 1.32
CA THR A 68 -14.46 6.24 2.09
C THR A 68 -14.73 7.48 1.24
N ALA A 69 -15.51 8.42 1.77
CA ALA A 69 -15.75 9.71 1.10
C ALA A 69 -14.46 10.54 0.89
N ARG A 70 -13.38 10.26 1.64
CA ARG A 70 -12.16 11.12 1.66
C ARG A 70 -10.84 10.37 1.50
N ALA A 71 -10.84 9.04 1.59
CA ALA A 71 -9.62 8.24 1.52
C ALA A 71 -9.92 6.79 1.13
N THR A 72 -8.91 6.14 0.55
CA THR A 72 -8.88 4.69 0.35
C THR A 72 -7.81 4.10 1.25
N ILE A 73 -8.16 3.05 2.00
CA ILE A 73 -7.26 2.39 2.95
C ILE A 73 -7.16 0.90 2.60
N ALA A 74 -5.97 0.32 2.72
CA ALA A 74 -5.75 -1.12 2.66
C ALA A 74 -4.80 -1.53 3.78
N VAL A 75 -4.87 -2.78 4.24
CA VAL A 75 -4.07 -3.26 5.38
C VAL A 75 -3.40 -4.58 5.02
N ALA A 76 -2.10 -4.66 5.29
CA ALA A 76 -1.30 -5.87 5.18
C ALA A 76 -0.55 -6.13 6.49
N ARG A 77 -0.26 -7.40 6.78
CA ARG A 77 0.45 -7.78 8.01
C ARG A 77 1.95 -7.51 7.87
N LYS A 78 2.49 -6.54 8.61
CA LYS A 78 3.93 -6.36 8.77
C LYS A 78 4.46 -7.34 9.81
N ARG A 79 5.53 -8.07 9.49
CA ARG A 79 6.30 -8.85 10.48
C ARG A 79 7.44 -7.99 10.99
N PHE A 80 7.52 -7.82 12.30
CA PHE A 80 8.65 -7.18 12.94
C PHE A 80 9.65 -8.26 13.30
N ASN A 81 10.84 -8.21 12.69
CA ASN A 81 11.95 -9.03 13.19
C ASN A 81 12.37 -8.43 14.52
N VAL A 82 12.12 -9.14 15.61
CA VAL A 82 12.65 -8.76 16.91
C VAL A 82 14.15 -9.02 16.85
N GLN A 83 14.96 -7.97 16.70
CA GLN A 83 16.38 -8.07 17.00
C GLN A 83 16.51 -8.24 18.51
N SER A 84 16.81 -9.47 18.94
CA SER A 84 17.30 -9.74 20.29
C SER A 84 18.51 -8.83 20.54
N ARG A 85 18.41 -7.97 21.55
CA ARG A 85 19.51 -7.11 22.00
C ARG A 85 20.65 -7.93 22.57
#